data_AF-A0A936T865-F1
#
_entry.id   AF-A0A936T865-F1
#
_cell.length_a   1.000
_cell.length_b   1.000
_cell.length_c   1.000
_cell.angle_alpha   90.00
_cell.angle_beta   90.00
_cell.angle_gamma   90.00
#
_symmetry.space_group_name_H-M   'P 1'
#
loop_
_entity.id
_entity.type
_entity.pdbx_description
1 polymer ?
#
loop_
_entity_poly.entity_id
_entity_poly.type
_entity_poly.pdbx_seq_one_letter_code
_entity_poly.pdbx_strand_id
1 'polypeptide(L)'
;MALTTVCHAQDIAESNGKGLKGFFARNKGFRLGLSLGPRFLPGGGGDVEVRYIDQSPSRDSLRQVIKVPTVKTVMAYQFYAEGKLNRFFLQLGVEGFFGKFNTHAPFVGIGITPFRWKSWDVRASARLTYGGGRLKLGDVENNSVYFLIGDQQIYDDYLRMNYRDRYVGIVPAIGIDKSFGRHWAVHASANLFITVRHDTRVEFYGHDGDGRNTAAKKKNPFSLSGTRDSTSEVELDDVDLDFILDGEVIDKLPQYYTGLSLLAGVCYMF
;
A
#
# COMPACT_ATOMS: atom_id res chain seq x y z
N MET A 1 -39.46 0.40 2.30
CA MET A 1 -39.54 0.77 3.73
C MET A 1 -38.80 -0.30 4.49
N ALA A 2 -37.59 0.00 4.97
CA ALA A 2 -36.62 -0.99 5.43
C ALA A 2 -36.92 -1.46 6.86
N LEU A 3 -36.98 -2.79 7.06
CA LEU A 3 -36.91 -3.45 8.35
C LEU A 3 -35.47 -3.34 8.89
N THR A 4 -35.31 -2.64 10.01
CA THR A 4 -34.12 -2.65 10.85
C THR A 4 -34.15 -3.87 11.77
N THR A 5 -33.31 -4.87 11.48
CA THR A 5 -32.99 -5.95 12.42
C THR A 5 -31.70 -5.58 13.15
N VAL A 6 -31.85 -5.06 14.37
CA VAL A 6 -30.75 -4.86 15.33
C VAL A 6 -30.44 -6.23 15.93
N CYS A 7 -29.36 -6.88 15.48
CA CYS A 7 -28.85 -8.07 16.16
C CYS A 7 -28.21 -7.66 17.49
N HIS A 8 -28.95 -7.89 18.58
CA HIS A 8 -28.42 -8.01 19.93
C HIS A 8 -27.40 -9.16 19.99
N ALA A 9 -26.11 -8.82 19.88
CA ALA A 9 -25.01 -9.75 20.13
C ALA A 9 -24.52 -9.67 21.59
N GLN A 10 -25.46 -9.57 22.54
CA GLN A 10 -25.14 -9.52 23.98
C GLN A 10 -25.46 -10.82 24.75
N ASP A 11 -26.27 -11.73 24.19
CA ASP A 11 -26.82 -12.86 24.96
C ASP A 11 -26.35 -14.28 24.55
N ILE A 12 -25.35 -14.42 23.67
CA ILE A 12 -24.83 -15.76 23.29
C ILE A 12 -23.56 -16.16 24.08
N ALA A 13 -23.04 -15.28 24.95
CA ALA A 13 -21.84 -15.57 25.75
C ALA A 13 -22.11 -16.18 27.14
N GLU A 14 -23.38 -16.30 27.57
CA GLU A 14 -23.69 -16.70 28.96
C GLU A 14 -23.97 -18.20 29.16
N SER A 15 -24.19 -18.99 28.12
CA SER A 15 -24.67 -20.37 28.32
C SER A 15 -23.61 -21.47 28.37
N ASN A 16 -22.37 -21.28 27.90
CA ASN A 16 -21.39 -22.38 27.85
C ASN A 16 -19.96 -21.93 28.14
N GLY A 17 -19.47 -22.19 29.35
CA GLY A 17 -18.03 -22.14 29.63
C GLY A 17 -17.63 -21.59 31.00
N LYS A 18 -17.99 -22.30 32.09
CA LYS A 18 -17.47 -22.03 33.45
C LYS A 18 -15.94 -22.24 33.58
N GLY A 19 -15.21 -22.60 32.51
CA GLY A 19 -13.76 -22.85 32.52
C GLY A 19 -12.85 -21.68 32.12
N LEU A 20 -13.36 -20.59 31.52
CA LEU A 20 -12.53 -19.47 31.00
C LEU A 20 -12.69 -18.15 31.75
N LYS A 21 -13.48 -18.14 32.83
CA LYS A 21 -13.81 -16.92 33.60
C LYS A 21 -12.61 -16.26 34.30
N GLY A 22 -11.47 -16.95 34.42
CA GLY A 22 -10.24 -16.38 34.99
C GLY A 22 -9.36 -15.59 33.99
N PHE A 23 -9.47 -15.87 32.68
CA PHE A 23 -8.56 -15.28 31.67
C PHE A 23 -9.16 -14.09 30.90
N PHE A 24 -10.49 -13.95 30.87
CA PHE A 24 -11.20 -13.02 29.97
C PHE A 24 -11.90 -11.84 30.65
N ALA A 25 -11.68 -11.60 31.95
CA ALA A 25 -12.38 -10.56 32.69
C ALA A 25 -11.51 -9.30 32.92
N ARG A 26 -12.00 -8.15 32.43
CA ARG A 26 -11.89 -6.77 33.01
C ARG A 26 -11.27 -5.62 32.21
N ASN A 27 -10.84 -5.76 30.96
CA ASN A 27 -10.58 -4.58 30.11
C ASN A 27 -10.88 -4.91 28.64
N LYS A 28 -12.17 -4.87 28.29
CA LYS A 28 -12.62 -4.78 26.90
C LYS A 28 -12.72 -3.29 26.58
N GLY A 29 -12.01 -2.84 25.56
CA GLY A 29 -12.09 -1.46 25.08
C GLY A 29 -11.91 -1.47 23.58
N PHE A 30 -12.73 -0.71 22.89
CA PHE A 30 -12.59 -0.52 21.45
C PHE A 30 -12.02 0.86 21.19
N ARG A 31 -11.10 0.97 20.24
CA ARG A 31 -10.47 2.25 19.88
C ARG A 31 -10.51 2.45 18.37
N LEU A 32 -10.77 3.68 17.96
CA LEU A 32 -10.55 4.14 16.58
C LEU A 32 -9.42 5.15 16.61
N GLY A 33 -8.42 4.97 15.76
CA GLY A 33 -7.24 5.82 15.68
C GLY A 33 -7.00 6.35 14.29
N LEU A 34 -6.53 7.60 14.24
CA LEU A 34 -6.01 8.24 13.03
C LEU A 34 -4.64 8.84 13.35
N SER A 35 -3.65 8.51 12.54
CA SER A 35 -2.27 8.97 12.69
C SER A 35 -1.69 9.45 11.37
N LEU A 36 -0.82 10.45 11.44
CA LEU A 36 -0.07 11.01 10.32
C LEU A 36 1.38 11.23 10.72
N GLY A 37 2.29 11.21 9.76
CA GLY A 37 3.67 11.62 10.00
C GLY A 37 4.65 11.17 8.92
N PRO A 38 5.93 11.54 9.04
CA PRO A 38 6.92 11.21 8.02
C PRO A 38 7.22 9.71 7.97
N ARG A 39 7.39 9.20 6.74
CA ARG A 39 8.06 7.93 6.46
C ARG A 39 9.33 8.18 5.68
N PHE A 40 10.42 7.61 6.16
CA PHE A 40 11.74 7.62 5.56
C PHE A 40 11.93 6.32 4.80
N LEU A 41 11.99 6.43 3.47
CA LEU A 41 12.24 5.30 2.57
C LEU A 41 13.74 5.24 2.28
N PRO A 42 14.41 4.10 2.51
CA PRO A 42 15.77 3.88 2.05
C PRO A 42 15.71 3.70 0.53
N GLY A 43 16.35 4.59 -0.21
CA GLY A 43 16.57 4.45 -1.64
C GLY A 43 18.05 4.24 -1.93
N GLY A 44 18.38 3.29 -2.80
CA GLY A 44 19.55 3.49 -3.66
C GLY A 44 19.21 4.71 -4.51
N GLY A 45 19.88 5.83 -4.25
CA GLY A 45 19.72 7.01 -5.11
C GLY A 45 20.17 6.66 -6.51
N GLY A 46 19.62 7.35 -7.50
CA GLY A 46 20.04 7.17 -8.89
C GLY A 46 19.02 7.71 -9.87
N ASP A 47 19.47 7.82 -11.11
CA ASP A 47 18.63 8.22 -12.22
C ASP A 47 18.14 6.95 -12.91
N VAL A 48 16.84 6.66 -12.78
CA VAL A 48 16.20 5.57 -13.51
C VAL A 48 15.80 6.11 -14.87
N GLU A 49 16.47 5.65 -15.90
CA GLU A 49 16.08 5.92 -17.28
C GLU A 49 15.06 4.87 -17.73
N VAL A 50 13.89 5.32 -18.14
CA VAL A 50 12.86 4.52 -18.80
C VAL A 50 13.02 4.72 -20.29
N ARG A 51 13.25 3.63 -21.02
CA ARG A 51 13.24 3.60 -22.48
C ARG A 51 12.12 2.70 -22.96
N TYR A 52 11.24 3.25 -23.77
CA TYR A 52 10.17 2.50 -24.42
C TYR A 52 10.15 2.87 -25.90
N ILE A 53 10.01 1.88 -26.76
CA ILE A 53 9.76 2.06 -28.19
C ILE A 53 8.48 1.31 -28.49
N ASP A 54 7.50 1.99 -29.07
CA ASP A 54 6.26 1.34 -29.47
C ASP A 54 6.45 0.47 -30.74
N GLN A 55 5.46 -0.37 -31.04
CA GLN A 55 5.54 -1.30 -32.19
C GLN A 55 4.82 -0.75 -33.42
N SER A 56 4.36 0.50 -33.39
CA SER A 56 3.63 1.09 -34.50
C SER A 56 4.60 1.39 -35.67
N PRO A 57 4.10 1.66 -36.88
CA PRO A 57 4.96 2.05 -38.00
C PRO A 57 5.82 3.29 -37.74
N SER A 58 5.40 4.20 -36.85
CA SER A 58 6.18 5.39 -36.47
C SER A 58 7.31 5.07 -35.48
N ARG A 59 7.21 3.96 -34.73
CA ARG A 59 8.18 3.56 -33.70
C ARG A 59 8.47 4.69 -32.73
N ASP A 60 7.41 5.30 -32.21
CA ASP A 60 7.48 6.39 -31.26
C ASP A 60 8.21 5.93 -29.99
N SER A 61 9.13 6.77 -29.51
CA SER A 61 10.00 6.42 -28.39
C SER A 61 9.82 7.36 -27.21
N LEU A 62 9.67 6.77 -26.02
CA LEU A 62 9.81 7.47 -24.76
C LEU A 62 11.22 7.26 -24.24
N ARG A 63 11.90 8.37 -23.96
CA ARG A 63 13.12 8.39 -23.17
C ARG A 63 12.93 9.35 -22.01
N GLN A 64 12.79 8.82 -20.81
CA GLN A 64 12.55 9.64 -19.63
C GLN A 64 13.45 9.24 -18.47
N VAL A 65 14.08 10.24 -17.85
CA VAL A 65 14.86 10.05 -16.64
C VAL A 65 14.01 10.39 -15.42
N ILE A 66 13.79 9.41 -14.57
CA ILE A 66 13.13 9.53 -13.29
C ILE A 66 14.21 9.62 -12.22
N LYS A 67 14.36 10.81 -11.65
CA LYS A 67 15.28 11.02 -10.53
C LYS A 67 14.75 10.34 -9.28
N VAL A 68 15.48 9.35 -8.78
CA VAL A 68 15.20 8.64 -7.53
C VAL A 68 16.10 9.21 -6.45
N PRO A 69 15.58 10.05 -5.53
CA PRO A 69 16.39 10.55 -4.43
C PRO A 69 16.76 9.40 -3.47
N THR A 70 18.01 9.41 -2.99
CA THR A 70 18.59 8.40 -2.07
C THR A 70 17.81 8.24 -0.77
N VAL A 71 17.24 9.31 -0.25
CA VAL A 71 16.31 9.23 0.89
C VAL A 71 15.08 10.00 0.51
N LYS A 72 13.94 9.30 0.50
CA LYS A 72 12.66 9.92 0.25
C LYS A 72 11.87 9.99 1.55
N THR A 73 11.58 11.21 1.98
CA THR A 73 10.59 11.46 3.02
C THR A 73 9.22 11.62 2.35
N VAL A 74 8.25 10.82 2.78
CA VAL A 74 6.85 10.90 2.33
C VAL A 74 5.93 11.08 3.53
N MET A 75 4.74 11.64 3.31
CA MET A 75 3.73 11.75 4.35
C MET A 75 2.96 10.43 4.44
N ALA A 76 3.17 9.70 5.54
CA ALA A 76 2.45 8.47 5.84
C ALA A 76 1.23 8.73 6.70
N TYR A 77 0.25 7.84 6.57
CA TYR A 77 -0.98 7.85 7.33
C TYR A 77 -1.34 6.44 7.80
N GLN A 78 -2.14 6.39 8.85
CA GLN A 78 -2.70 5.16 9.38
C GLN A 78 -4.09 5.45 9.94
N PHE A 79 -5.08 4.67 9.51
CA PHE A 79 -6.40 4.61 10.12
C PHE A 79 -6.62 3.20 10.65
N TYR A 80 -7.06 3.05 11.89
CA TYR A 80 -7.21 1.74 12.49
C TYR A 80 -8.32 1.65 13.51
N ALA A 81 -8.87 0.45 13.62
CA ALA A 81 -9.72 -0.01 14.69
C ALA A 81 -8.93 -1.00 15.55
N GLU A 82 -9.13 -0.94 16.86
CA GLU A 82 -8.43 -1.76 17.82
C GLU A 82 -9.36 -2.33 18.88
N GLY A 83 -9.31 -3.65 19.04
CA GLY A 83 -9.94 -4.34 20.16
C GLY A 83 -8.89 -4.67 21.22
N LYS A 84 -9.07 -4.16 22.44
CA LYS A 84 -8.21 -4.48 23.58
C LYS A 84 -8.78 -5.65 24.37
N LEU A 85 -7.90 -6.62 24.67
CA LEU A 85 -8.14 -7.72 25.57
C LEU A 85 -7.06 -7.73 26.65
N ASN A 86 -7.35 -7.09 27.78
CA ASN A 86 -6.39 -6.91 28.88
C ASN A 86 -5.12 -6.14 28.44
N ARG A 87 -3.95 -6.78 28.47
CA ARG A 87 -2.68 -6.20 27.98
C ARG A 87 -2.49 -6.40 26.49
N PHE A 88 -3.21 -7.32 25.87
CA PHE A 88 -3.11 -7.60 24.46
C PHE A 88 -4.12 -6.77 23.68
N PHE A 89 -3.82 -6.52 22.41
CA PHE A 89 -4.74 -5.85 21.52
C PHE A 89 -4.59 -6.41 20.09
N LEU A 90 -5.70 -6.38 19.37
CA LEU A 90 -5.79 -6.68 17.94
C LEU A 90 -6.11 -5.39 17.20
N GLN A 91 -5.43 -5.14 16.09
CA GLN A 91 -5.64 -3.99 15.22
C GLN A 91 -6.04 -4.45 13.82
N LEU A 92 -6.96 -3.71 13.22
CA LEU A 92 -7.33 -3.82 11.82
C LEU A 92 -7.35 -2.41 11.26
N GLY A 93 -6.78 -2.19 10.08
CA GLY A 93 -6.72 -0.85 9.56
C GLY A 93 -6.19 -0.77 8.15
N VAL A 94 -5.98 0.47 7.71
CA VAL A 94 -5.34 0.80 6.45
C VAL A 94 -4.21 1.77 6.76
N GLU A 95 -3.08 1.53 6.15
CA GLU A 95 -1.93 2.43 6.18
C GLU A 95 -1.45 2.73 4.77
N GLY A 96 -0.70 3.80 4.64
CA GLY A 96 -0.20 4.22 3.34
C GLY A 96 0.65 5.46 3.45
N PHE A 97 1.01 5.99 2.29
CA PHE A 97 1.61 7.31 2.19
C PHE A 97 1.23 7.98 0.88
N PHE A 98 1.23 9.30 0.91
CA PHE A 98 0.91 10.15 -0.23
C PHE A 98 2.18 10.77 -0.84
N GLY A 99 2.18 10.96 -2.16
CA GLY A 99 3.23 11.66 -2.91
C GLY A 99 3.33 11.19 -4.36
N LYS A 100 4.50 11.35 -4.99
CA LYS A 100 4.77 10.76 -6.33
C LYS A 100 4.66 9.23 -6.35
N PHE A 101 4.87 8.61 -5.17
CA PHE A 101 4.53 7.22 -4.91
C PHE A 101 3.34 7.25 -3.95
N ASN A 102 2.21 6.71 -4.39
CA ASN A 102 1.06 6.51 -3.50
C ASN A 102 0.96 5.03 -3.16
N THR A 103 0.76 4.74 -1.89
CA THR A 103 0.54 3.37 -1.40
C THR A 103 -0.63 3.31 -0.47
N HIS A 104 -1.34 2.19 -0.55
CA HIS A 104 -2.45 1.86 0.32
C HIS A 104 -2.36 0.38 0.65
N ALA A 105 -2.41 0.04 1.94
CA ALA A 105 -2.27 -1.31 2.43
C ALA A 105 -3.21 -1.56 3.60
N PRO A 106 -4.22 -2.44 3.47
CA PRO A 106 -4.85 -3.03 4.64
C PRO A 106 -3.82 -3.79 5.49
N PHE A 107 -4.02 -3.77 6.80
CA PHE A 107 -3.22 -4.54 7.73
C PHE A 107 -4.05 -5.18 8.84
N VAL A 108 -3.51 -6.27 9.38
CA VAL A 108 -3.94 -6.90 10.64
C VAL A 108 -2.75 -6.93 11.58
N GLY A 109 -2.99 -6.56 12.84
CA GLY A 109 -1.93 -6.37 13.82
C GLY A 109 -2.27 -6.99 15.17
N ILE A 110 -1.25 -7.47 15.86
CA ILE A 110 -1.35 -7.88 17.25
C ILE A 110 -0.34 -7.09 18.07
N GLY A 111 -0.65 -6.83 19.33
CA GLY A 111 0.30 -6.18 20.21
C GLY A 111 0.00 -6.34 21.68
N ILE A 112 0.88 -5.77 22.48
CA ILE A 112 0.89 -5.80 23.92
C ILE A 112 1.16 -4.39 24.47
N THR A 113 0.51 -4.07 25.59
CA THR A 113 0.81 -2.90 26.43
C THR A 113 1.68 -3.39 27.61
N PRO A 114 3.00 -3.53 27.44
CA PRO A 114 3.88 -4.09 28.46
C PRO A 114 3.92 -3.22 29.73
N PHE A 115 3.81 -1.90 29.57
CA PHE A 115 3.92 -0.95 30.66
C PHE A 115 2.80 0.08 30.59
N ARG A 116 2.18 0.33 31.75
CA ARG A 116 1.14 1.35 31.93
C ARG A 116 1.47 2.15 33.19
N TRP A 117 1.59 3.46 33.05
CA TRP A 117 1.85 4.37 34.16
C TRP A 117 0.90 5.56 34.10
N LYS A 118 -0.03 5.62 35.06
CA LYS A 118 -1.11 6.62 35.11
C LYS A 118 -1.91 6.61 33.79
N SER A 119 -1.89 7.72 33.06
CA SER A 119 -2.56 7.91 31.77
C SER A 119 -1.69 7.54 30.56
N TRP A 120 -0.47 7.02 30.78
CA TRP A 120 0.47 6.65 29.74
C TRP A 120 0.50 5.13 29.54
N ASP A 121 0.39 4.69 28.28
CA ASP A 121 0.52 3.30 27.86
C ASP A 121 1.72 3.20 26.90
N VAL A 122 2.71 2.34 27.20
CA VAL A 122 3.76 1.96 26.23
C VAL A 122 3.31 0.69 25.54
N ARG A 123 3.49 0.62 24.23
CA ARG A 123 2.88 -0.37 23.35
C ARG A 123 3.90 -0.93 22.40
N ALA A 124 3.87 -2.24 22.22
CA ALA A 124 4.64 -2.95 21.21
C ALA A 124 3.67 -3.78 20.36
N SER A 125 3.85 -3.78 19.05
CA SER A 125 2.98 -4.52 18.13
C SER A 125 3.75 -5.01 16.91
N ALA A 126 3.20 -6.01 16.24
CA ALA A 126 3.61 -6.44 14.91
C ALA A 126 2.37 -6.52 14.02
N ARG A 127 2.51 -6.08 12.77
CA ARG A 127 1.41 -6.01 11.82
C ARG A 127 1.79 -6.70 10.51
N LEU A 128 0.87 -7.47 9.96
CA LEU A 128 0.98 -8.01 8.61
C LEU A 128 0.22 -7.05 7.69
N THR A 129 0.89 -6.57 6.65
CA THR A 129 0.36 -5.59 5.71
C THR A 129 0.41 -6.16 4.29
N TYR A 130 -0.64 -5.93 3.51
CA TYR A 130 -0.71 -6.28 2.09
C TYR A 130 -1.11 -5.06 1.32
N GLY A 131 -0.25 -4.58 0.42
CA GLY A 131 -0.43 -3.29 -0.22
C GLY A 131 -0.01 -3.25 -1.66
N GLY A 132 -0.45 -2.19 -2.33
CA GLY A 132 -0.02 -1.85 -3.68
C GLY A 132 0.51 -0.43 -3.72
N GLY A 133 1.56 -0.22 -4.51
CA GLY A 133 2.04 1.10 -4.88
C GLY A 133 1.88 1.36 -6.37
N ARG A 134 1.73 2.64 -6.70
CA ARG A 134 1.75 3.14 -8.07
C ARG A 134 2.78 4.25 -8.19
N LEU A 135 3.63 4.14 -9.20
CA LEU A 135 4.52 5.20 -9.67
C LEU A 135 4.08 5.60 -11.08
N LYS A 136 3.82 6.89 -11.28
CA LYS A 136 3.66 7.44 -12.63
C LYS A 136 5.05 7.52 -13.27
N LEU A 137 5.26 6.79 -14.37
CA LEU A 137 6.53 6.83 -15.10
C LEU A 137 6.56 8.07 -15.98
N GLY A 138 5.48 8.33 -16.72
CA GLY A 138 5.34 9.48 -17.61
C GLY A 138 4.22 9.30 -18.61
N ASP A 139 4.20 10.16 -19.62
CA ASP A 139 3.29 10.09 -20.75
C ASP A 139 4.15 10.10 -22.05
N VAL A 140 3.82 9.25 -23.02
CA VAL A 140 4.45 9.21 -24.37
C VAL A 140 3.55 9.97 -25.32
N GLU A 141 4.09 10.90 -26.10
CA GLU A 141 3.33 11.60 -27.12
C GLU A 141 3.24 10.76 -28.40
N ASN A 142 2.05 10.71 -29.00
CA ASN A 142 1.78 10.01 -30.24
C ASN A 142 2.12 10.92 -31.40
N ASN A 143 3.13 10.59 -32.21
CA ASN A 143 3.43 11.35 -33.43
C ASN A 143 2.84 10.68 -34.67
N SER A 144 1.84 9.83 -34.48
CA SER A 144 1.28 8.93 -35.48
C SER A 144 -0.25 8.79 -35.29
N VAL A 145 -0.85 7.82 -35.97
CA VAL A 145 -2.29 7.56 -35.92
C VAL A 145 -2.68 6.77 -34.66
N TYR A 146 -1.79 5.90 -34.16
CA TYR A 146 -2.01 5.06 -32.98
C TYR A 146 -0.70 4.52 -32.43
N PHE A 147 -0.67 4.20 -31.13
CA PHE A 147 0.35 3.36 -30.52
C PHE A 147 0.01 1.88 -30.72
N LEU A 148 1.02 1.07 -31.03
CA LEU A 148 0.87 -0.39 -31.03
C LEU A 148 1.65 -0.98 -29.86
N ILE A 149 0.95 -1.73 -29.01
CA ILE A 149 1.53 -2.44 -27.87
C ILE A 149 1.09 -3.90 -27.91
N GLY A 150 1.98 -4.79 -28.35
CA GLY A 150 1.63 -6.14 -28.78
C GLY A 150 0.59 -6.07 -29.89
N ASP A 151 -0.55 -6.72 -29.68
CA ASP A 151 -1.66 -6.73 -30.63
C ASP A 151 -2.65 -5.57 -30.42
N GLN A 152 -2.41 -4.68 -29.45
CA GLN A 152 -3.37 -3.65 -29.05
C GLN A 152 -3.04 -2.29 -29.67
N GLN A 153 -4.04 -1.71 -30.34
CA GLN A 153 -3.96 -0.37 -30.92
C GLN A 153 -4.62 0.66 -29.99
N ILE A 154 -3.89 1.74 -29.70
CA ILE A 154 -4.32 2.81 -28.79
C ILE A 154 -4.26 4.14 -29.56
N TYR A 155 -5.38 4.84 -29.69
CA TYR A 155 -5.55 6.01 -30.57
C TYR A 155 -5.48 7.35 -29.83
N ASP A 156 -4.90 7.37 -28.63
CA ASP A 156 -4.74 8.61 -27.87
C ASP A 156 -3.55 9.45 -28.35
N ASP A 157 -3.63 10.76 -28.14
CA ASP A 157 -2.51 11.70 -28.32
C ASP A 157 -1.36 11.43 -27.33
N TYR A 158 -1.70 10.85 -26.16
CA TYR A 158 -0.73 10.54 -25.11
C TYR A 158 -0.97 9.16 -24.49
N LEU A 159 0.07 8.34 -24.44
CA LEU A 159 0.06 7.05 -23.76
C LEU A 159 0.60 7.20 -22.33
N ARG A 160 -0.26 6.97 -21.33
CA ARG A 160 0.16 7.09 -19.92
C ARG A 160 0.78 5.79 -19.42
N MET A 161 2.03 5.87 -18.96
CA MET A 161 2.78 4.74 -18.40
C MET A 161 2.84 4.78 -16.87
N ASN A 162 2.49 3.66 -16.23
CA ASN A 162 2.60 3.50 -14.78
C ASN A 162 3.33 2.22 -14.42
N TYR A 163 4.19 2.31 -13.41
CA TYR A 163 4.72 1.15 -12.73
C TYR A 163 3.84 0.84 -11.52
N ARG A 164 3.32 -0.38 -11.47
CA ARG A 164 2.49 -0.87 -10.37
C ARG A 164 3.15 -2.08 -9.74
N ASP A 165 3.08 -2.14 -8.43
CA ASP A 165 3.75 -3.18 -7.68
C ASP A 165 2.95 -3.51 -6.42
N ARG A 166 2.96 -4.78 -6.04
CA ARG A 166 2.30 -5.30 -4.83
C ARG A 166 3.34 -5.88 -3.88
N TYR A 167 3.10 -5.64 -2.61
CA TYR A 167 3.98 -6.09 -1.54
C TYR A 167 3.19 -6.73 -0.40
N VAL A 168 3.87 -7.66 0.27
CA VAL A 168 3.51 -8.15 1.61
C VAL A 168 4.57 -7.62 2.56
N GLY A 169 4.20 -7.23 3.76
CA GLY A 169 5.18 -6.79 4.75
C GLY A 169 4.82 -7.14 6.17
N ILE A 170 5.84 -7.16 7.01
CA ILE A 170 5.72 -7.20 8.47
C ILE A 170 6.17 -5.85 9.01
N VAL A 171 5.39 -5.30 9.92
CA VAL A 171 5.60 -3.98 10.50
C VAL A 171 5.66 -4.09 12.03
N PRO A 172 6.85 -4.39 12.61
CA PRO A 172 7.07 -4.16 14.03
C PRO A 172 6.93 -2.67 14.34
N ALA A 173 6.30 -2.37 15.48
CA ALA A 173 6.05 -1.02 15.93
C ALA A 173 6.15 -0.91 17.44
N ILE A 174 6.65 0.24 17.88
CA ILE A 174 6.61 0.69 19.27
C ILE A 174 5.87 2.02 19.33
N GLY A 175 5.02 2.20 20.33
CA GLY A 175 4.25 3.41 20.49
C GLY A 175 3.97 3.76 21.93
N ILE A 176 3.55 5.01 22.12
CA ILE A 176 3.18 5.57 23.41
C ILE A 176 1.84 6.26 23.22
N ASP A 177 0.88 5.93 24.09
CA ASP A 177 -0.41 6.61 24.17
C ASP A 177 -0.47 7.45 25.46
N LYS A 178 -1.02 8.66 25.38
CA LYS A 178 -1.40 9.45 26.55
C LYS A 178 -2.91 9.70 26.50
N SER A 179 -3.63 9.08 27.44
CA SER A 179 -5.07 9.28 27.59
C SER A 179 -5.37 10.64 28.23
N PHE A 180 -6.39 11.33 27.72
CA PHE A 180 -6.92 12.55 28.30
C PHE A 180 -8.45 12.51 28.30
N GLY A 181 -9.06 12.75 29.46
CA GLY A 181 -10.48 12.49 29.67
C GLY A 181 -10.82 11.00 29.61
N ARG A 182 -12.10 10.68 29.38
CA ARG A 182 -12.61 9.30 29.35
C ARG A 182 -12.49 8.64 27.98
N HIS A 183 -12.52 9.42 26.91
CA HIS A 183 -12.71 8.92 25.55
C HIS A 183 -11.56 9.23 24.59
N TRP A 184 -10.57 10.03 24.97
CA TRP A 184 -9.56 10.49 24.03
C TRP A 184 -8.16 10.10 24.47
N ALA A 185 -7.30 9.82 23.49
CA ALA A 185 -5.88 9.66 23.69
C ALA A 185 -5.11 10.27 22.53
N VAL A 186 -3.92 10.81 22.80
CA VAL A 186 -2.93 11.08 21.76
C VAL A 186 -2.00 9.89 21.67
N HIS A 187 -1.56 9.56 20.47
CA HIS A 187 -0.68 8.44 20.18
C HIS A 187 0.55 8.93 19.41
N ALA A 188 1.71 8.35 19.70
CA ALA A 188 2.89 8.46 18.86
C ALA A 188 3.50 7.06 18.67
N SER A 189 3.98 6.73 17.47
CA SER A 189 4.63 5.46 17.18
C SER A 189 5.79 5.57 16.20
N ALA A 190 6.75 4.67 16.37
CA ALA A 190 7.77 4.34 15.39
C ALA A 190 7.45 2.97 14.80
N ASN A 191 7.39 2.90 13.47
CA ASN A 191 6.96 1.73 12.71
C ASN A 191 8.03 1.39 11.67
N LEU A 192 8.64 0.20 11.76
CA LEU A 192 9.61 -0.27 10.78
C LEU A 192 8.92 -1.19 9.78
N PHE A 193 8.84 -0.77 8.52
CA PHE A 193 8.26 -1.53 7.43
C PHE A 193 9.32 -2.44 6.83
N ILE A 194 9.09 -3.75 6.89
CA ILE A 194 9.92 -4.76 6.23
C ILE A 194 9.03 -5.41 5.18
N THR A 195 9.30 -5.13 3.91
CA THR A 195 8.40 -5.51 2.80
C THR A 195 9.10 -6.37 1.77
N VAL A 196 8.36 -7.32 1.22
CA VAL A 196 8.78 -8.17 0.10
C VAL A 196 7.78 -7.96 -1.03
N ARG A 197 8.31 -7.70 -2.23
CA ARG A 197 7.53 -7.54 -3.46
C ARG A 197 7.23 -8.90 -4.06
N HIS A 198 6.06 -9.06 -4.67
CA HIS A 198 5.69 -10.32 -5.30
C HIS A 198 4.90 -10.20 -6.61
N ASP A 199 4.50 -8.99 -7.02
CA ASP A 199 3.82 -8.78 -8.30
C ASP A 199 4.09 -7.36 -8.83
N THR A 200 5.00 -7.27 -9.80
CA THR A 200 5.42 -6.02 -10.44
C THR A 200 4.99 -6.01 -11.90
N ARG A 201 4.36 -4.92 -12.35
CA ARG A 201 3.88 -4.77 -13.73
C ARG A 201 3.95 -3.33 -14.21
N VAL A 202 4.10 -3.16 -15.51
CA VAL A 202 3.98 -1.86 -16.19
C VAL A 202 2.63 -1.83 -16.89
N GLU A 203 1.86 -0.78 -16.64
CA GLU A 203 0.52 -0.59 -17.16
C GLU A 203 0.52 0.63 -18.09
N PHE A 204 0.06 0.41 -19.32
CA PHE A 204 -0.19 1.41 -20.34
C PHE A 204 -1.69 1.70 -20.37
N TYR A 205 -2.08 2.96 -20.41
CA TYR A 205 -3.48 3.36 -20.43
C TYR A 205 -3.74 4.30 -21.62
N GLY A 206 -4.83 4.05 -22.34
CA GLY A 206 -5.39 4.97 -23.32
C GLY A 206 -6.77 4.55 -23.81
N HIS A 207 -7.17 4.98 -25.01
CA HIS A 207 -8.43 4.60 -25.65
C HIS A 207 -8.22 3.83 -26.97
N ASP A 208 -9.13 2.89 -27.26
CA ASP A 208 -9.18 2.18 -28.54
C ASP A 208 -9.89 3.01 -29.64
N GLY A 209 -9.99 2.46 -30.84
CA GLY A 209 -10.61 3.14 -31.99
C GLY A 209 -12.11 3.42 -31.85
N ASP A 210 -12.78 2.78 -30.88
CA ASP A 210 -14.18 3.03 -30.52
C ASP A 210 -14.30 4.04 -29.36
N GLY A 211 -13.18 4.62 -28.90
CA GLY A 211 -13.13 5.55 -27.78
C GLY A 211 -13.31 4.88 -26.41
N ARG A 212 -13.17 3.55 -26.30
CA ARG A 212 -13.29 2.83 -25.04
C ARG A 212 -11.95 2.79 -24.33
N ASN A 213 -11.99 2.88 -23.00
CA ASN A 213 -10.80 2.73 -22.16
C ASN A 213 -10.13 1.38 -22.42
N THR A 214 -8.84 1.42 -22.74
CA THR A 214 -8.02 0.25 -23.02
C THR A 214 -6.74 0.28 -22.19
N ALA A 215 -6.26 -0.90 -21.80
CA ALA A 215 -5.05 -1.02 -20.99
C ALA A 215 -4.23 -2.26 -21.38
N ALA A 216 -2.95 -2.02 -21.68
CA ALA A 216 -1.95 -3.05 -21.95
C ALA A 216 -1.06 -3.25 -20.70
N LYS A 217 -0.68 -4.50 -20.40
CA LYS A 217 0.15 -4.82 -19.22
C LYS A 217 1.34 -5.70 -19.60
N LYS A 218 2.54 -5.28 -19.21
CA LYS A 218 3.74 -6.13 -19.21
C LYS A 218 3.98 -6.63 -17.79
N LYS A 219 3.85 -7.94 -17.55
CA LYS A 219 4.30 -8.52 -16.29
C LYS A 219 5.82 -8.56 -16.27
N ASN A 220 6.39 -8.30 -15.10
CA ASN A 220 7.80 -8.54 -14.88
C ASN A 220 8.03 -10.06 -14.70
N PRO A 221 9.08 -10.66 -15.27
CA PRO A 221 9.31 -12.13 -15.28
C PRO A 221 9.42 -12.82 -13.91
N PHE A 222 9.40 -12.08 -12.80
CA PHE A 222 9.42 -12.61 -11.43
C PHE A 222 8.14 -12.34 -10.62
N SER A 223 7.03 -12.00 -11.26
CA SER A 223 5.71 -11.95 -10.59
C SER A 223 5.28 -13.37 -10.21
N LEU A 224 4.96 -13.58 -8.93
CA LEU A 224 4.36 -14.83 -8.46
C LEU A 224 2.95 -14.93 -9.06
N SER A 225 2.82 -15.83 -10.03
CA SER A 225 1.63 -16.02 -10.85
C SER A 225 0.39 -16.29 -10.01
N GLY A 226 -0.69 -15.56 -10.29
CA GLY A 226 -2.01 -15.87 -9.72
C GLY A 226 -2.92 -14.67 -9.45
N THR A 227 -3.13 -13.76 -10.40
CA THR A 227 -4.38 -12.97 -10.41
C THR A 227 -4.84 -12.73 -11.84
N ARG A 228 -6.00 -13.28 -12.18
CA ARG A 228 -6.76 -13.04 -13.41
C ARG A 228 -7.65 -11.81 -13.12
N ASP A 229 -7.27 -10.64 -13.59
CA ASP A 229 -8.17 -9.47 -13.60
C ASP A 229 -9.01 -9.50 -14.88
N SER A 230 -10.28 -9.10 -14.78
CA SER A 230 -11.35 -9.27 -15.78
C SER A 230 -11.59 -8.00 -16.60
N THR A 231 -10.52 -7.43 -17.13
CA THR A 231 -10.60 -6.51 -18.27
C THR A 231 -10.04 -7.22 -19.51
N SER A 232 -10.36 -6.77 -20.72
CA SER A 232 -9.76 -7.25 -21.97
C SER A 232 -8.25 -6.95 -21.95
N GLU A 233 -7.52 -7.82 -21.27
CA GLU A 233 -6.13 -7.63 -20.87
C GLU A 233 -5.25 -8.55 -21.71
N VAL A 234 -4.33 -7.94 -22.46
CA VAL A 234 -3.28 -8.67 -23.18
C VAL A 234 -2.02 -8.65 -22.30
N GLU A 235 -1.54 -9.84 -21.94
CA GLU A 235 -0.25 -10.01 -21.28
C GLU A 235 0.82 -9.97 -22.38
N LEU A 236 1.76 -9.04 -22.26
CA LEU A 236 2.73 -8.73 -23.31
C LEU A 236 4.08 -9.36 -22.98
N ASP A 237 4.49 -10.36 -23.78
CA ASP A 237 5.81 -10.99 -23.66
C ASP A 237 6.91 -10.22 -24.43
N ASP A 238 6.55 -9.62 -25.58
CA ASP A 238 7.49 -8.91 -26.48
C ASP A 238 7.21 -7.41 -26.55
N VAL A 239 7.69 -6.63 -25.58
CA VAL A 239 7.66 -5.16 -25.65
C VAL A 239 9.06 -4.62 -25.35
N ASP A 240 9.57 -3.75 -26.22
CA ASP A 240 10.85 -3.04 -26.05
C ASP A 240 10.70 -1.98 -24.94
N LEU A 241 10.82 -2.43 -23.69
CA LEU A 241 10.75 -1.61 -22.49
C LEU A 241 11.91 -1.99 -21.56
N ASP A 242 12.83 -1.04 -21.39
CA ASP A 242 13.98 -1.16 -20.51
C ASP A 242 13.93 -0.13 -19.39
N PHE A 243 14.29 -0.58 -18.19
CA PHE A 243 14.65 0.31 -17.08
C PHE A 243 16.15 0.26 -16.92
N ILE A 244 16.82 1.41 -16.91
CA ILE A 244 18.28 1.50 -16.78
C ILE A 244 18.59 2.31 -15.52
N LEU A 245 19.40 1.76 -14.62
CA LEU A 245 19.88 2.43 -13.42
C LEU A 245 21.41 2.44 -13.46
N ASP A 246 22.01 3.62 -13.39
CA ASP A 246 23.47 3.80 -13.43
C ASP A 246 24.16 3.11 -14.63
N GLY A 247 23.45 3.02 -15.76
CA GLY A 247 23.93 2.40 -16.99
C GLY A 247 23.69 0.89 -17.12
N GLU A 248 23.14 0.25 -16.09
CA GLU A 248 22.78 -1.17 -16.12
C GLU A 248 21.28 -1.35 -16.33
N VAL A 249 20.89 -2.27 -17.22
CA VAL A 249 19.48 -2.66 -17.38
C VAL A 249 19.05 -3.37 -16.10
N ILE A 250 18.07 -2.80 -15.42
CA ILE A 250 17.49 -3.34 -14.21
C ILE A 250 16.13 -3.94 -14.51
N ASP A 251 15.92 -5.17 -14.03
CA ASP A 251 14.62 -5.80 -14.18
C ASP A 251 13.59 -5.19 -13.23
N LYS A 252 13.99 -4.56 -12.13
CA LYS A 252 13.07 -4.06 -11.09
C LYS A 252 13.52 -2.70 -10.57
N LEU A 253 12.57 -1.77 -10.47
CA LEU A 253 12.82 -0.51 -9.77
C LEU A 253 13.25 -0.76 -8.31
N PRO A 254 14.00 0.15 -7.67
CA PRO A 254 14.33 0.03 -6.24
C PRO A 254 13.10 -0.18 -5.35
N GLN A 255 13.25 -0.88 -4.21
CA GLN A 255 12.15 -1.09 -3.26
C GLN A 255 11.78 0.24 -2.57
N TYR A 256 10.52 0.67 -2.69
CA TYR A 256 10.04 1.93 -2.08
C TYR A 256 9.06 1.75 -0.92
N TYR A 257 8.96 0.54 -0.34
CA TYR A 257 7.96 0.23 0.69
C TYR A 257 8.55 -0.07 2.07
N THR A 258 9.78 -0.58 2.10
CA THR A 258 10.58 -0.75 3.32
C THR A 258 10.96 0.63 3.85
N GLY A 259 10.99 0.82 5.18
CA GLY A 259 11.36 2.12 5.75
C GLY A 259 10.84 2.37 7.16
N LEU A 260 11.25 3.49 7.75
CA LEU A 260 10.84 3.89 9.10
C LEU A 260 9.76 4.96 9.02
N SER A 261 8.63 4.76 9.70
CA SER A 261 7.61 5.81 9.88
C SER A 261 7.53 6.26 11.32
N LEU A 262 7.51 7.57 11.52
CA LEU A 262 7.18 8.20 12.78
C LEU A 262 5.78 8.79 12.65
N LEU A 263 4.81 8.26 13.38
CA LEU A 263 3.41 8.66 13.29
C LEU A 263 2.96 9.28 14.61
N ALA A 264 2.18 10.34 14.54
CA ALA A 264 1.46 10.91 15.67
C ALA A 264 -0.01 11.08 15.32
N GLY A 265 -0.89 10.93 16.30
CA GLY A 265 -2.31 10.82 16.04
C GLY A 265 -3.19 10.96 17.27
N VAL A 266 -4.49 10.80 17.03
CA VAL A 266 -5.53 10.80 18.06
C VAL A 266 -6.34 9.51 17.97
N CYS A 267 -6.80 9.05 19.13
CA CYS A 267 -7.66 7.90 19.24
C CYS A 267 -8.89 8.22 20.07
N TYR A 268 -10.03 7.70 19.64
CA TYR A 268 -11.28 7.71 20.40
C TYR A 268 -11.51 6.33 21.03
N MET A 269 -11.88 6.30 22.31
CA MET A 269 -12.11 5.11 23.12
C MET A 269 -13.60 4.98 23.43
N PHE A 270 -14.15 3.82 23.08
CA PHE A 270 -15.54 3.42 23.36
C PHE A 270 -15.62 2.60 24.64
#